data_AF-A0A256H7W7-F1
#
_entry.id   AF-A0A256H7W7-F1
#
_cell.length_a   1.000
_cell.length_b   1.000
_cell.length_c   1.000
_cell.angle_alpha   90.00
_cell.angle_beta   90.00
_cell.angle_gamma   90.00
#
_symmetry.space_group_name_H-M   'P 1'
#
loop_
_entity.id
_entity.type
_entity.pdbx_description
1 polymer ?
#
loop_
_entity_poly.entity_id
_entity_poly.type
_entity_poly.pdbx_seq_one_letter_code
_entity_poly.pdbx_strand_id
1 'polypeptide(L)'
;MSRTIRTFEATITNQQQVCDDLDQLGWAASKLWNVGRYYAQEQWDETGEIPDDGELKTELKGHERYTDLHSQSSQRVLEELA
;
A
#
# COMPACT_ATOMS: atom_id res chain seq x y z
N MET A 1 -6.25 -30.96 16.50
CA MET A 1 -5.39 -29.80 16.15
C MET A 1 -5.71 -29.41 14.72
N SER A 2 -6.19 -28.19 14.49
CA SER A 2 -6.48 -27.68 13.14
C SER A 2 -5.18 -27.28 12.45
N ARG A 3 -5.04 -27.60 11.17
CA ARG A 3 -3.90 -27.23 10.33
C ARG A 3 -4.01 -25.74 9.98
N THR A 4 -3.08 -24.92 10.45
CA THR A 4 -2.93 -23.53 9.98
C THR A 4 -2.17 -23.53 8.65
N ILE A 5 -2.82 -23.11 7.57
CA ILE A 5 -2.16 -22.82 6.30
C ILE A 5 -1.77 -21.34 6.34
N ARG A 6 -0.46 -21.05 6.22
CA ARG A 6 0.08 -19.69 6.31
C ARG A 6 0.41 -19.06 4.95
N THR A 7 0.45 -19.87 3.89
CA THR A 7 0.84 -19.43 2.56
C THR A 7 -0.02 -20.15 1.53
N PHE A 8 -0.60 -19.39 0.62
CA PHE A 8 -1.30 -19.89 -0.56
C PHE A 8 -0.47 -19.52 -1.78
N GLU A 9 -0.08 -20.52 -2.55
CA GLU A 9 0.56 -20.34 -3.84
C GLU A 9 -0.48 -20.60 -4.93
N ALA A 10 -0.60 -19.67 -5.87
CA ALA A 10 -1.54 -19.77 -6.98
C ALA A 10 -0.88 -19.22 -8.25
N THR A 11 -1.29 -19.77 -9.39
CA THR A 11 -0.80 -19.36 -10.71
C THR A 11 -1.92 -18.65 -11.46
N ILE A 12 -1.62 -17.50 -12.05
CA ILE A 12 -2.54 -16.76 -12.91
C ILE A 12 -2.59 -17.45 -14.28
N THR A 13 -3.71 -18.08 -14.60
CA THR A 13 -3.86 -18.87 -15.84
C THR A 13 -4.08 -18.00 -17.08
N ASN A 14 -4.53 -16.75 -16.90
CA ASN A 14 -4.79 -15.78 -17.95
C ASN A 14 -3.79 -14.60 -17.94
N GLN A 15 -2.54 -14.85 -17.55
CA GLN A 15 -1.52 -13.81 -17.34
C GLN A 15 -1.42 -12.81 -18.49
N GLN A 16 -1.42 -13.27 -19.75
CA GLN A 16 -1.30 -12.42 -20.93
C GLN A 16 -2.44 -11.39 -21.07
N GLN A 17 -3.60 -11.63 -20.44
CA GLN A 17 -4.76 -10.74 -20.48
C GLN A 17 -4.76 -9.72 -19.34
N VAL A 18 -4.02 -9.96 -18.26
CA VAL A 18 -4.10 -9.17 -17.02
C VAL A 18 -2.78 -8.54 -16.62
N CYS A 19 -1.66 -8.86 -17.29
CA CYS A 19 -0.34 -8.39 -16.89
C CYS A 19 -0.26 -6.86 -16.84
N ASP A 20 -0.77 -6.17 -17.86
CA ASP A 20 -0.67 -4.71 -17.95
C ASP A 20 -1.48 -4.03 -16.83
N ASP A 21 -2.68 -4.54 -16.54
CA ASP A 21 -3.52 -4.05 -15.44
C ASP A 21 -2.85 -4.29 -14.07
N LEU A 22 -2.26 -5.48 -13.88
CA LEU A 22 -1.54 -5.82 -12.64
C LEU A 22 -0.28 -4.96 -12.46
N ASP A 23 0.46 -4.69 -13.53
CA ASP A 23 1.64 -3.83 -13.50
C ASP A 23 1.23 -2.38 -13.18
N GLN A 24 0.13 -1.89 -13.75
CA GLN A 24 -0.42 -0.57 -13.41
C GLN A 24 -0.83 -0.48 -11.94
N LEU A 25 -1.53 -1.50 -11.42
CA LEU A 25 -1.88 -1.57 -9.99
C LEU A 25 -0.63 -1.62 -9.10
N GLY A 26 0.36 -2.42 -9.46
CA GLY A 26 1.64 -2.51 -8.73
C GLY A 26 2.39 -1.19 -8.72
N TRP A 27 2.40 -0.47 -9.84
CA TRP A 27 2.99 0.87 -9.93
C TRP A 27 2.26 1.87 -9.02
N ALA A 28 0.93 1.94 -9.10
CA ALA A 28 0.12 2.85 -8.29
C ALA A 28 0.28 2.58 -6.79
N ALA A 29 0.27 1.30 -6.38
CA ALA A 29 0.51 0.89 -4.99
C ALA A 29 1.91 1.30 -4.52
N SER A 30 2.93 1.10 -5.36
CA SER A 30 4.31 1.50 -5.04
C SER A 30 4.43 3.03 -4.87
N LYS A 31 3.70 3.82 -5.66
CA LYS A 31 3.68 5.28 -5.52
C LYS A 31 3.04 5.71 -4.22
N LEU A 32 1.87 5.17 -3.87
CA LEU A 32 1.21 5.46 -2.59
C LEU A 32 2.08 5.04 -1.39
N TRP A 33 2.73 3.87 -1.48
CA TRP A 33 3.68 3.41 -0.47
C TRP A 33 4.83 4.40 -0.26
N ASN A 34 5.41 4.90 -1.36
CA ASN A 34 6.51 5.85 -1.29
C ASN A 34 6.10 7.20 -0.70
N VAL A 35 4.86 7.66 -0.93
CA VAL A 35 4.32 8.87 -0.28
C VAL A 35 4.32 8.69 1.24
N GLY A 36 3.78 7.56 1.74
CA GLY A 36 3.72 7.30 3.17
C GLY A 36 5.12 7.20 3.80
N ARG A 37 6.05 6.52 3.11
CA ARG A 37 7.45 6.42 3.56
C ARG A 37 8.18 7.75 3.57
N TYR A 38 7.93 8.60 2.57
CA TYR A 38 8.51 9.93 2.50
C TYR A 38 7.98 10.80 3.64
N TYR A 39 6.67 10.82 3.88
CA TYR A 39 6.06 11.55 5.00
C TYR A 39 6.61 11.09 6.35
N ALA A 40 6.71 9.78 6.59
CA ALA A 40 7.26 9.25 7.84
C ALA A 40 8.72 9.66 8.06
N GLN A 41 9.52 9.74 6.99
CA GLN A 41 10.90 10.22 7.06
C GLN A 41 10.95 11.72 7.37
N GLU A 42 10.09 12.53 6.74
CA GLU A 42 10.01 13.97 6.98
C GLU A 42 9.64 14.27 8.44
N GLN A 43 8.63 13.59 8.98
CA GLN A 43 8.24 13.73 10.39
C GLN A 43 9.38 13.32 11.34
N TRP A 44 10.09 12.24 11.03
CA TRP A 44 11.25 11.82 11.81
C TRP A 44 12.37 12.87 11.81
N ASP A 45 12.70 13.42 10.64
CA ASP A 45 13.76 14.41 10.50
C ASP A 45 13.43 15.74 11.20
N GLU A 46 12.15 16.10 11.26
CA GLU A 46 11.68 17.33 11.90
C GLU A 46 11.47 17.22 13.41
N THR A 47 10.87 16.11 13.86
CA THR A 47 10.37 15.95 15.23
C THR A 47 11.18 14.95 16.05
N GLY A 48 11.92 14.05 15.39
CA GLY A 48 12.55 12.90 16.01
C GLY A 48 11.58 11.75 16.33
N GLU A 49 10.34 11.81 15.86
CA GLU A 49 9.32 10.77 16.06
C GLU A 49 8.73 10.28 14.73
N ILE A 50 8.34 9.01 14.70
CA ILE A 50 7.64 8.39 13.55
C ILE A 50 6.15 8.66 13.74
N PRO A 51 5.41 9.06 12.68
CA PRO A 51 3.98 9.32 12.79
C PRO A 51 3.22 8.06 13.20
N ASP A 52 2.15 8.25 13.96
CA ASP A 52 1.27 7.15 14.32
C ASP A 52 0.39 6.69 13.13
N ASP A 53 -0.30 5.56 13.32
CA ASP A 53 -1.20 4.98 12.32
C ASP A 53 -2.27 5.97 11.83
N GLY A 54 -2.82 6.79 12.72
CA GLY A 54 -3.86 7.76 12.39
C GLY A 54 -3.33 8.92 11.56
N GLU A 55 -2.15 9.43 11.91
CA GLU A 55 -1.45 10.48 11.18
C GLU A 55 -1.08 10.01 9.77
N LEU A 56 -0.45 8.83 9.65
CA LEU A 56 -0.06 8.27 8.37
C LEU A 56 -1.26 7.99 7.45
N LYS A 57 -2.34 7.43 8.00
CA LYS A 57 -3.59 7.20 7.24
C LYS A 57 -4.26 8.49 6.79
N THR A 58 -4.21 9.54 7.61
CA THR A 58 -4.82 10.83 7.28
C THR A 58 -4.08 11.49 6.12
N GLU A 59 -2.74 11.52 6.20
CA GLU A 59 -1.90 12.05 5.12
C GLU A 59 -2.13 11.30 3.82
N LEU A 60 -2.06 9.96 3.85
CA LEU A 60 -2.21 9.15 2.65
C LEU A 60 -3.60 9.26 2.01
N LYS A 61 -4.67 9.42 2.80
CA LYS A 61 -6.04 9.63 2.27
C LYS A 61 -6.23 10.99 1.60
N GLY A 62 -5.45 11.99 2.01
CA GLY A 62 -5.49 13.33 1.42
C GLY A 62 -4.69 13.45 0.11
N HIS A 63 -3.80 12.49 -0.16
CA HIS A 63 -2.88 12.55 -1.29
C HIS A 63 -3.54 12.12 -2.62
N GLU A 64 -3.18 12.76 -3.73
CA GLU A 64 -3.72 12.45 -5.08
C GLU A 64 -3.55 10.97 -5.47
N ARG A 65 -2.46 10.34 -5.02
CA ARG A 65 -2.14 8.93 -5.30
C ARG A 65 -3.06 7.94 -4.61
N TYR A 66 -3.89 8.38 -3.66
CA TYR A 66 -4.89 7.53 -3.03
C TYR A 66 -5.96 7.05 -4.03
N THR A 67 -6.30 7.88 -5.01
CA THR A 67 -7.36 7.60 -5.99
C THR A 67 -6.84 6.92 -7.26
N ASP A 68 -5.52 6.77 -7.43
CA ASP A 68 -4.90 5.97 -8.51
C ASP A 68 -5.23 4.48 -8.37
N LEU A 69 -5.62 4.05 -7.17
CA LEU A 69 -6.08 2.70 -6.85
C LEU A 69 -7.57 2.71 -6.51
N HIS A 70 -8.23 1.56 -6.72
CA HIS A 70 -9.55 1.33 -6.14
C HIS A 70 -9.46 1.46 -4.61
N SER A 71 -10.47 2.07 -3.99
CA SER A 71 -10.45 2.44 -2.56
C SER A 71 -10.07 1.29 -1.61
N GLN A 72 -10.49 0.05 -1.93
CA GLN A 72 -10.10 -1.13 -1.16
C GLN A 72 -8.61 -1.44 -1.27
N SER A 73 -8.02 -1.33 -2.47
CA SER A 73 -6.59 -1.55 -2.68
C SER A 73 -5.76 -0.44 -2.03
N SER A 74 -6.19 0.81 -2.12
CA SER A 74 -5.55 1.93 -1.40
C SER A 74 -5.59 1.68 0.11
N GLN A 75 -6.76 1.32 0.64
CA GLN A 75 -6.93 1.01 2.06
C GLN A 75 -6.01 -0.14 2.52
N ARG A 76 -5.77 -1.17 1.69
CA ARG A 76 -4.80 -2.22 2.00
C ARG A 76 -3.36 -1.71 2.09
N VAL A 77 -2.95 -0.81 1.19
CA VAL A 77 -1.61 -0.18 1.30
C VAL A 77 -1.46 0.57 2.62
N LEU A 78 -2.52 1.26 3.07
CA LEU A 78 -2.54 1.96 4.36
C LEU A 78 -2.45 1.00 5.55
N GLU A 79 -3.14 -0.14 5.49
CA GLU A 79 -3.11 -1.17 6.55
C GLU A 79 -1.77 -1.89 6.68
N GLU A 80 -1.00 -1.99 5.59
CA GLU A 80 0.31 -2.65 5.60
C GLU A 80 1.46 -1.70 5.98
N LEU A 81 1.24 -0.38 5.87
CA LEU A 81 2.22 0.64 6.21
C LEU A 81 2.27 0.99 7.71
N ALA A 82 1.17 0.76 8.43
CA ALA A 82 0.93 1.28 9.76
C ALA A 82 0.68 0.17 10.79
#